data_AF-A0A2S5GI45-F1
#
_entry.id   AF-A0A2S5GI45-F1
#
_cell.length_a   1.000
_cell.length_b   1.000
_cell.length_c   1.000
_cell.angle_alpha   90.00
_cell.angle_beta   90.00
_cell.angle_gamma   90.00
#
_symmetry.space_group_name_H-M   'P 1'
#
loop_
_entity.id
_entity.type
_entity.pdbx_description
1 polymer ?
#
loop_
_entity_poly.entity_id
_entity_poly.type
_entity_poly.pdbx_seq_one_letter_code
_entity_poly.pdbx_strand_id
1 'polypeptide(L)'
;MTPSSKANLPVRSILASLLAAASVALAASPAVAASDAPAPISQAAAARVAPPDVPSMLYAIYDVDGKGETTYEVANGSVATYWFGHAFESEGTHYYTGFAWDTADRYGKPGEDDVGPGTRVNLTEATFVLTDPASERPWKFRGMEPTIGEFGAYERGEDVDTRRKPLEFRTPAGKLLLAVPTTNFDNGITSTGYALLVFNPERIKEEVDGHVWTYVGSLLTGEDNSAACADGDVMPCTSSKGELVFSNDGKQDMPTVTVKPSGTTISGPNKTRQLGAADITAYVFDPASKAYVAK
;
A
#
# COMPACT_ATOMS: atom_id res chain seq x y z
N MET A 1 64.41 -40.45 -57.08
CA MET A 1 63.94 -41.67 -56.39
C MET A 1 62.44 -41.56 -56.19
N THR A 2 61.67 -42.45 -56.82
CA THR A 2 60.25 -42.78 -56.52
C THR A 2 60.19 -43.72 -55.29
N PRO A 3 59.04 -44.04 -54.64
CA PRO A 3 57.64 -44.20 -55.13
C PRO A 3 56.67 -43.05 -54.71
N SER A 4 55.44 -42.85 -55.24
CA SER A 4 54.27 -43.74 -55.52
C SER A 4 53.52 -44.16 -54.23
N SER A 5 52.18 -44.30 -54.13
CA SER A 5 51.00 -44.17 -55.02
C SER A 5 49.76 -43.88 -54.13
N LYS A 6 48.51 -43.54 -54.52
CA LYS A 6 47.62 -43.61 -55.73
C LYS A 6 46.84 -42.27 -55.83
N ALA A 7 46.15 -41.80 -56.89
CA ALA A 7 45.36 -42.33 -58.01
C ALA A 7 43.87 -42.64 -57.73
N ASN A 8 42.95 -41.77 -58.20
CA ASN A 8 41.85 -42.10 -59.14
C ASN A 8 41.00 -40.87 -59.56
N LEU A 9 40.62 -40.83 -60.84
CA LEU A 9 39.51 -40.05 -61.42
C LEU A 9 38.46 -41.05 -61.95
N PRO A 10 37.21 -40.61 -62.17
CA PRO A 10 36.74 -40.70 -63.56
C PRO A 10 35.90 -39.51 -64.03
N VAL A 11 35.97 -39.26 -65.35
CA VAL A 11 35.08 -38.36 -66.09
C VAL A 11 33.81 -39.11 -66.51
N ARG A 12 32.64 -38.45 -66.48
CA ARG A 12 31.57 -38.70 -67.46
C ARG A 12 30.58 -37.53 -67.56
N SER A 13 30.26 -37.17 -68.80
CA SER A 13 29.31 -36.11 -69.17
C SER A 13 27.86 -36.63 -69.21
N ILE A 14 26.88 -35.71 -69.26
CA ILE A 14 25.69 -35.79 -70.14
C ILE A 14 25.04 -34.40 -70.25
N LEU A 15 24.29 -34.16 -71.34
CA LEU A 15 23.66 -32.87 -71.69
C LEU A 15 22.21 -32.74 -71.18
N ALA A 16 21.74 -31.48 -71.14
CA ALA A 16 20.33 -31.04 -71.21
C ALA A 16 19.42 -31.42 -70.00
N SER A 17 18.39 -30.65 -69.65
CA SER A 17 17.55 -29.74 -70.46
C SER A 17 17.05 -28.52 -69.67
N LEU A 18 16.45 -27.55 -70.37
CA LEU A 18 15.68 -26.47 -69.72
C LEU A 18 14.41 -27.02 -69.05
N LEU A 19 14.14 -26.59 -67.83
CA LEU A 19 12.78 -26.33 -67.33
C LEU A 19 12.78 -25.01 -66.56
N ALA A 20 12.00 -24.04 -67.04
CA ALA A 20 11.69 -22.84 -66.29
C ALA A 20 10.50 -23.12 -65.36
N ALA A 21 10.75 -23.16 -64.05
CA ALA A 21 9.70 -23.25 -63.03
C ALA A 21 9.51 -21.86 -62.40
N ALA A 22 8.36 -21.23 -62.65
CA ALA A 22 8.00 -19.96 -62.03
C ALA A 22 7.50 -20.21 -60.60
N SER A 23 8.38 -20.06 -59.61
CA SER A 23 8.02 -20.15 -58.20
C SER A 23 7.09 -18.99 -57.81
N VAL A 24 5.78 -19.25 -57.74
CA VAL A 24 4.81 -18.31 -57.18
C VAL A 24 5.09 -18.18 -55.69
N ALA A 25 5.72 -17.08 -55.29
CA ALA A 25 5.93 -16.75 -53.88
C ALA A 25 4.59 -16.38 -53.24
N LEU A 26 3.93 -17.35 -52.59
CA LEU A 26 2.89 -17.03 -51.62
C LEU A 26 3.54 -16.25 -50.47
N ALA A 27 3.28 -14.95 -50.42
CA ALA A 27 3.57 -14.11 -49.27
C ALA A 27 2.64 -14.52 -48.12
N ALA A 28 3.03 -15.57 -47.39
CA ALA A 28 2.42 -15.92 -46.12
C ALA A 28 2.73 -14.82 -45.11
N SER A 29 1.84 -13.84 -44.97
CA SER A 29 1.89 -12.87 -43.89
C SER A 29 2.01 -13.62 -42.56
N PRO A 30 2.94 -13.24 -41.66
CA PRO A 30 2.98 -13.82 -40.33
C PRO A 30 1.68 -13.45 -39.63
N ALA A 31 0.78 -14.42 -39.48
CA ALA A 31 -0.38 -14.29 -38.63
C ALA A 31 0.13 -14.16 -37.20
N VAL A 32 0.21 -12.92 -36.71
CA VAL A 32 0.42 -12.63 -35.30
C VAL A 32 -0.73 -13.29 -34.56
N ALA A 33 -0.41 -14.35 -33.80
CA ALA A 33 -1.38 -14.96 -32.91
C ALA A 33 -1.79 -13.89 -31.90
N ALA A 34 -3.01 -13.35 -32.06
CA ALA A 34 -3.60 -12.49 -31.06
C ALA A 34 -3.71 -13.31 -29.77
N SER A 35 -3.08 -12.84 -28.71
CA SER A 35 -3.29 -13.42 -27.39
C SER A 35 -4.72 -13.06 -26.97
N ASP A 36 -5.57 -14.05 -26.72
CA ASP A 36 -6.91 -13.87 -26.14
C ASP A 36 -6.87 -13.40 -24.68
N ALA A 37 -5.69 -13.06 -24.16
CA ALA A 37 -5.56 -12.28 -22.92
C ALA A 37 -6.26 -10.92 -23.09
N PRO A 38 -7.17 -10.53 -22.17
CA PRO A 38 -7.78 -9.21 -22.17
C PRO A 38 -6.72 -8.11 -22.20
N ALA A 39 -6.97 -7.05 -22.98
CA ALA A 39 -6.07 -5.89 -23.01
C ALA A 39 -5.92 -5.30 -21.59
N PRO A 40 -4.70 -4.91 -21.17
CA PRO A 40 -4.46 -4.41 -19.83
C PRO A 40 -5.30 -3.17 -19.55
N ILE A 41 -5.96 -3.15 -18.40
CA ILE A 41 -6.84 -2.04 -18.00
C ILE A 41 -5.99 -0.77 -17.85
N SER A 42 -6.27 0.24 -18.66
CA SER A 42 -5.56 1.51 -18.55
C SER A 42 -5.92 2.23 -17.24
N GLN A 43 -4.94 2.92 -16.63
CA GLN A 43 -5.15 3.75 -15.44
C GLN A 43 -6.30 4.76 -15.60
N ALA A 44 -6.48 5.31 -16.82
CA ALA A 44 -7.57 6.25 -17.15
C ALA A 44 -8.96 5.61 -17.29
N ALA A 45 -9.03 4.27 -17.39
CA ALA A 45 -10.27 3.50 -17.26
C ALA A 45 -10.49 3.12 -15.78
N ALA A 46 -9.48 2.58 -15.10
CA ALA A 46 -9.56 2.22 -13.68
C ALA A 46 -10.01 3.39 -12.80
N ALA A 47 -9.44 4.59 -12.99
CA ALA A 47 -9.79 5.81 -12.25
C ALA A 47 -11.20 6.37 -12.53
N ARG A 48 -12.00 5.73 -13.38
CA ARG A 48 -13.43 6.04 -13.61
C ARG A 48 -14.38 5.08 -12.90
N VAL A 49 -13.87 3.95 -12.42
CA VAL A 49 -14.67 2.93 -11.73
C VAL A 49 -14.78 3.34 -10.27
N ALA A 50 -16.00 3.41 -9.75
CA ALA A 50 -16.20 3.61 -8.31
C ALA A 50 -15.60 2.43 -7.54
N PRO A 51 -14.94 2.64 -6.39
CA PRO A 51 -14.45 1.53 -5.56
C PRO A 51 -15.63 0.69 -5.01
N PRO A 52 -15.37 -0.53 -4.50
CA PRO A 52 -16.30 -1.25 -3.65
C PRO A 52 -16.82 -0.35 -2.52
N ASP A 53 -18.12 -0.44 -2.23
CA ASP A 53 -18.73 0.32 -1.15
C ASP A 53 -18.33 -0.22 0.24
N VAL A 54 -18.42 0.64 1.25
CA VAL A 54 -17.99 0.32 2.62
C VAL A 54 -18.79 -0.84 3.23
N PRO A 55 -20.14 -0.92 3.11
CA PRO A 55 -20.89 -2.08 3.56
C PRO A 55 -20.45 -3.41 2.91
N SER A 56 -20.31 -3.47 1.58
CA SER A 56 -19.80 -4.66 0.89
C SER A 56 -18.39 -5.06 1.35
N MET A 57 -17.55 -4.07 1.69
CA MET A 57 -16.18 -4.28 2.16
C MET A 57 -16.13 -4.78 3.61
N LEU A 58 -16.88 -4.17 4.54
CA LEU A 58 -16.97 -4.65 5.92
C LEU A 58 -17.63 -6.04 5.99
N TYR A 59 -18.65 -6.29 5.17
CA TYR A 59 -19.24 -7.62 5.04
C TYR A 59 -18.22 -8.66 4.54
N ALA A 60 -17.30 -8.29 3.64
CA ALA A 60 -16.24 -9.18 3.16
C ALA A 60 -15.13 -9.45 4.19
N ILE A 61 -15.04 -8.67 5.28
CA ILE A 61 -14.13 -8.94 6.42
C ILE A 61 -14.84 -9.73 7.51
N TYR A 62 -16.08 -9.36 7.87
CA TYR A 62 -16.73 -9.83 9.11
C TYR A 62 -17.93 -10.79 8.90
N ASP A 63 -18.42 -10.99 7.68
CA ASP A 63 -19.65 -11.78 7.35
C ASP A 63 -20.91 -11.32 8.13
N VAL A 64 -20.95 -10.05 8.55
CA VAL A 64 -22.06 -9.43 9.31
C VAL A 64 -22.59 -8.21 8.55
N ASP A 65 -23.91 -8.19 8.34
CA ASP A 65 -24.62 -7.05 7.73
C ASP A 65 -24.77 -5.87 8.71
N GLY A 66 -23.93 -4.85 8.50
CA GLY A 66 -23.99 -3.57 9.20
C GLY A 66 -25.17 -2.67 8.86
N LYS A 67 -26.08 -3.08 7.97
CA LYS A 67 -27.29 -2.35 7.53
C LYS A 67 -27.00 -0.98 6.89
N GLY A 68 -25.78 -0.79 6.39
CA GLY A 68 -25.28 0.46 5.81
C GLY A 68 -24.42 1.31 6.74
N GLU A 69 -24.33 0.97 8.04
CA GLU A 69 -23.46 1.67 8.98
C GLU A 69 -21.97 1.37 8.72
N THR A 70 -21.10 2.33 9.01
CA THR A 70 -19.64 2.18 8.90
C THR A 70 -18.96 1.72 10.19
N THR A 71 -19.73 1.58 11.28
CA THR A 71 -19.29 1.13 12.59
C THR A 71 -20.40 0.27 13.22
N TYR A 72 -20.11 -0.97 13.61
CA TYR A 72 -21.10 -1.87 14.21
C TYR A 72 -20.46 -3.03 15.00
N GLU A 73 -21.25 -3.67 15.88
CA GLU A 73 -20.83 -4.87 16.61
C GLU A 73 -20.75 -6.07 15.65
N VAL A 74 -19.63 -6.81 15.69
CA VAL A 74 -19.37 -7.95 14.79
C VAL A 74 -19.38 -9.31 15.50
N ALA A 75 -18.79 -9.39 16.70
CA ALA A 75 -18.81 -10.60 17.53
C ALA A 75 -18.62 -10.21 19.01
N ASN A 76 -19.34 -10.83 19.93
CA ASN A 76 -19.10 -10.73 21.38
C ASN A 76 -18.86 -9.30 21.92
N GLY A 77 -19.60 -8.27 21.49
CA GLY A 77 -19.33 -6.88 21.90
C GLY A 77 -18.07 -6.22 21.31
N SER A 78 -17.31 -6.90 20.46
CA SER A 78 -16.31 -6.29 19.58
C SER A 78 -17.00 -5.41 18.53
N VAL A 79 -16.52 -4.18 18.37
CA VAL A 79 -17.03 -3.20 17.41
C VAL A 79 -16.01 -3.01 16.30
N ALA A 80 -16.41 -3.32 15.07
CA ALA A 80 -15.66 -2.99 13.87
C ALA A 80 -15.99 -1.57 13.38
N THR A 81 -15.02 -0.91 12.77
CA THR A 81 -15.15 0.42 12.15
C THR A 81 -14.34 0.50 10.87
N TYR A 82 -14.97 0.95 9.77
CA TYR A 82 -14.26 1.30 8.55
C TYR A 82 -13.34 2.51 8.78
N TRP A 83 -12.11 2.41 8.27
CA TRP A 83 -11.08 3.41 8.51
C TRP A 83 -10.61 4.09 7.22
N PHE A 84 -10.15 3.32 6.23
CA PHE A 84 -9.55 3.88 5.02
C PHE A 84 -9.73 2.98 3.80
N GLY A 85 -9.65 3.55 2.59
CA GLY A 85 -9.79 2.80 1.34
C GLY A 85 -8.87 3.37 0.27
N HIS A 86 -8.10 2.51 -0.39
CA HIS A 86 -7.07 2.93 -1.35
C HIS A 86 -7.13 2.13 -2.65
N ALA A 87 -7.20 2.83 -3.78
CA ALA A 87 -7.10 2.26 -5.12
C ALA A 87 -5.68 2.45 -5.67
N PHE A 88 -5.03 1.37 -6.10
CA PHE A 88 -3.64 1.38 -6.54
C PHE A 88 -3.37 0.33 -7.62
N GLU A 89 -2.42 0.59 -8.51
CA GLU A 89 -1.91 -0.42 -9.44
C GLU A 89 -0.75 -1.18 -8.80
N SER A 90 -0.59 -2.48 -9.04
CA SER A 90 0.69 -3.18 -8.82
C SER A 90 0.89 -4.23 -9.91
N GLU A 91 2.09 -4.26 -10.51
CA GLU A 91 2.46 -5.17 -11.59
C GLU A 91 1.45 -5.20 -12.77
N GLY A 92 0.85 -4.05 -13.10
CA GLY A 92 -0.17 -3.91 -14.15
C GLY A 92 -1.59 -4.34 -13.73
N THR A 93 -1.78 -4.85 -12.51
CA THR A 93 -3.09 -5.20 -11.94
C THR A 93 -3.61 -4.04 -11.09
N HIS A 94 -4.88 -3.67 -11.27
CA HIS A 94 -5.52 -2.62 -10.48
C HIS A 94 -6.22 -3.23 -9.26
N TYR A 95 -5.84 -2.77 -8.08
CA TYR A 95 -6.34 -3.22 -6.79
C TYR A 95 -7.14 -2.09 -6.11
N TYR A 96 -8.06 -2.50 -5.24
CA TYR A 96 -8.60 -1.66 -4.18
C TYR A 96 -8.52 -2.43 -2.88
N THR A 97 -7.98 -1.80 -1.84
CA THR A 97 -8.03 -2.34 -0.48
C THR A 97 -8.84 -1.41 0.41
N GLY A 98 -9.85 -1.96 1.07
CA GLY A 98 -10.47 -1.32 2.22
C GLY A 98 -9.81 -1.82 3.51
N PHE A 99 -9.63 -0.91 4.46
CA PHE A 99 -9.10 -1.18 5.78
C PHE A 99 -10.15 -0.83 6.83
N ALA A 100 -10.30 -1.71 7.82
CA ALA A 100 -11.14 -1.51 8.99
C ALA A 100 -10.31 -1.78 10.25
N TRP A 101 -10.87 -1.47 11.41
CA TRP A 101 -10.32 -1.89 12.69
C TRP A 101 -11.41 -2.40 13.62
N ASP A 102 -11.04 -3.29 14.54
CA ASP A 102 -11.93 -3.84 15.56
C ASP A 102 -11.33 -3.76 16.97
N THR A 103 -12.22 -3.63 17.95
CA THR A 103 -11.90 -3.74 19.38
C THR A 103 -11.78 -5.20 19.80
N ALA A 104 -11.19 -5.47 20.97
CA ALA A 104 -11.18 -6.84 21.50
C ALA A 104 -12.61 -7.37 21.77
N ASP A 105 -12.80 -8.69 21.62
CA ASP A 105 -13.98 -9.42 22.09
C ASP A 105 -14.22 -9.18 23.60
N ARG A 106 -15.48 -9.09 24.00
CA ARG A 106 -15.92 -8.89 25.40
C ARG A 106 -16.56 -10.16 25.95
N TYR A 107 -15.76 -10.93 26.70
CA TYR A 107 -16.22 -12.15 27.39
C TYR A 107 -16.53 -11.92 28.88
N GLY A 108 -16.19 -10.76 29.44
CA GLY A 108 -16.53 -10.35 30.81
C GLY A 108 -17.94 -9.77 30.96
N LYS A 109 -18.27 -9.25 32.15
CA LYS A 109 -19.45 -8.38 32.30
C LYS A 109 -19.10 -6.96 31.80
N PRO A 110 -20.10 -6.16 31.36
CA PRO A 110 -19.87 -4.76 31.00
C PRO A 110 -19.17 -3.99 32.13
N GLY A 111 -17.97 -3.46 31.84
CA GLY A 111 -17.13 -2.75 32.81
C GLY A 111 -16.16 -3.63 33.61
N GLU A 112 -15.94 -4.90 33.25
CA GLU A 112 -14.83 -5.72 33.77
C GLU A 112 -13.56 -5.65 32.89
N ASP A 113 -13.67 -5.11 31.67
CA ASP A 113 -12.56 -4.92 30.72
C ASP A 113 -12.03 -3.46 30.77
N ASP A 114 -10.92 -3.24 31.49
CA ASP A 114 -10.29 -1.91 31.62
C ASP A 114 -9.54 -1.49 30.34
N VAL A 115 -10.06 -0.47 29.63
CA VAL A 115 -9.38 0.16 28.48
C VAL A 115 -8.31 1.14 28.97
N GLY A 116 -7.03 0.76 28.80
CA GLY A 116 -5.89 1.61 29.11
C GLY A 116 -5.51 2.56 27.96
N PRO A 117 -4.70 3.62 28.22
CA PRO A 117 -4.25 4.54 27.18
C PRO A 117 -3.41 3.85 26.10
N GLY A 118 -2.67 2.81 26.46
CA GLY A 118 -1.89 1.99 25.53
C GLY A 118 -2.67 0.85 24.87
N THR A 119 -3.97 0.68 25.12
CA THR A 119 -4.78 -0.32 24.43
C THR A 119 -4.96 0.10 22.97
N ARG A 120 -4.65 -0.81 22.04
CA ARG A 120 -4.75 -0.60 20.59
C ARG A 120 -5.98 -1.31 20.02
N VAL A 121 -6.32 -0.98 18.78
CA VAL A 121 -7.27 -1.76 17.98
C VAL A 121 -6.51 -2.64 16.98
N ASN A 122 -7.10 -3.80 16.67
CA ASN A 122 -6.64 -4.66 15.59
C ASN A 122 -7.01 -4.01 14.25
N LEU A 123 -6.11 -4.01 13.27
CA LEU A 123 -6.33 -3.47 11.92
C LEU A 123 -6.52 -4.63 10.94
N THR A 124 -7.54 -4.54 10.08
CA THR A 124 -7.97 -5.59 9.13
C THR A 124 -8.04 -5.06 7.70
N GLU A 125 -8.06 -5.96 6.71
CA GLU A 125 -8.13 -5.58 5.29
C GLU A 125 -9.07 -6.47 4.48
N ALA A 126 -9.68 -5.90 3.43
CA ALA A 126 -10.25 -6.65 2.31
C ALA A 126 -9.79 -6.07 0.97
N THR A 127 -9.15 -6.91 0.16
CA THR A 127 -8.58 -6.55 -1.14
C THR A 127 -9.41 -7.10 -2.29
N PHE A 128 -9.60 -6.25 -3.29
CA PHE A 128 -10.35 -6.48 -4.51
C PHE A 128 -9.45 -6.21 -5.72
N VAL A 129 -9.70 -6.91 -6.83
CA VAL A 129 -9.04 -6.69 -8.13
C VAL A 129 -10.08 -6.19 -9.13
N LEU A 130 -9.73 -5.16 -9.90
CA LEU A 130 -10.55 -4.68 -11.01
C LEU A 130 -10.40 -5.65 -12.19
N THR A 131 -11.47 -6.36 -12.55
CA THR A 131 -11.43 -7.38 -13.61
C THR A 131 -12.09 -6.94 -14.91
N ASP A 132 -13.11 -6.09 -14.85
CA ASP A 132 -13.78 -5.52 -16.04
C ASP A 132 -14.38 -4.13 -15.72
N PRO A 133 -13.77 -3.03 -16.19
CA PRO A 133 -14.28 -1.67 -15.98
C PRO A 133 -15.66 -1.36 -16.58
N ALA A 134 -16.20 -2.23 -17.45
CA ALA A 134 -17.50 -2.07 -18.09
C ALA A 134 -18.61 -2.93 -17.45
N SER A 135 -18.27 -3.81 -16.51
CA SER A 135 -19.21 -4.68 -15.79
C SER A 135 -20.00 -3.92 -14.71
N GLU A 136 -21.24 -4.35 -14.46
CA GLU A 136 -22.04 -3.93 -13.29
C GLU A 136 -21.37 -4.30 -11.95
N ARG A 137 -20.49 -5.32 -11.97
CA ARG A 137 -19.63 -5.74 -10.87
C ARG A 137 -18.18 -5.74 -11.37
N PRO A 138 -17.52 -4.57 -11.41
CA PRO A 138 -16.23 -4.41 -12.05
C PRO A 138 -15.07 -4.91 -11.16
N TRP A 139 -15.26 -4.85 -9.84
CA TRP A 139 -14.36 -5.36 -8.83
C TRP A 139 -14.71 -6.80 -8.42
N LYS A 140 -13.71 -7.66 -8.34
CA LYS A 140 -13.80 -9.02 -7.80
C LYS A 140 -13.02 -9.09 -6.49
N PHE A 141 -13.63 -9.64 -5.44
CA PHE A 141 -12.94 -9.94 -4.18
C PHE A 141 -11.75 -10.89 -4.41
N ARG A 142 -10.58 -10.55 -3.86
CA ARG A 142 -9.35 -11.35 -3.92
C ARG A 142 -9.06 -12.07 -2.62
N GLY A 143 -9.41 -11.46 -1.48
CA GLY A 143 -9.15 -11.99 -0.15
C GLY A 143 -9.26 -10.91 0.92
N MET A 144 -9.21 -11.33 2.17
CA MET A 144 -9.19 -10.49 3.37
C MET A 144 -8.11 -11.00 4.32
N GLU A 145 -7.71 -10.17 5.27
CA GLU A 145 -6.89 -10.59 6.41
C GLU A 145 -7.50 -10.05 7.72
N PRO A 146 -7.84 -10.93 8.68
CA PRO A 146 -8.47 -10.55 9.95
C PRO A 146 -7.50 -9.92 10.95
N THR A 147 -6.21 -9.81 10.59
CA THR A 147 -5.25 -8.90 11.22
C THR A 147 -4.13 -8.60 10.24
N ILE A 148 -3.69 -7.35 10.20
CA ILE A 148 -2.47 -6.87 9.52
C ILE A 148 -1.57 -6.06 10.47
N GLY A 149 -1.90 -6.03 11.76
CA GLY A 149 -1.19 -5.29 12.81
C GLY A 149 -2.14 -4.61 13.81
N GLU A 150 -1.58 -3.93 14.81
CA GLU A 150 -2.33 -3.18 15.83
C GLU A 150 -1.89 -1.71 15.88
N PHE A 151 -2.85 -0.78 15.88
CA PHE A 151 -2.59 0.67 15.85
C PHE A 151 -3.53 1.49 16.73
N GLY A 152 -3.34 2.81 16.76
CA GLY A 152 -4.14 3.71 17.59
C GLY A 152 -3.80 3.65 19.08
N ALA A 153 -4.74 4.11 19.92
CA ALA A 153 -4.62 4.24 21.37
C ALA A 153 -6.01 4.32 22.01
N TYR A 154 -6.13 4.11 23.32
CA TYR A 154 -7.42 4.11 24.04
C TYR A 154 -8.50 3.20 23.41
N GLU A 155 -8.07 2.09 22.79
CA GLU A 155 -8.93 1.17 22.02
C GLU A 155 -9.71 1.85 20.87
N ARG A 156 -9.09 2.85 20.24
CA ARG A 156 -9.58 3.53 19.03
C ARG A 156 -8.47 3.62 17.99
N GLY A 157 -8.81 3.41 16.71
CA GLY A 157 -7.90 3.72 15.59
C GLY A 157 -7.65 5.23 15.42
N GLU A 158 -6.56 5.59 14.72
CA GLU A 158 -6.26 7.00 14.41
C GLU A 158 -7.28 7.57 13.40
N ASP A 159 -7.80 8.78 13.58
CA ASP A 159 -8.73 9.38 12.61
C ASP A 159 -7.99 9.79 11.31
N VAL A 160 -8.61 9.59 10.14
CA VAL A 160 -7.99 9.93 8.84
C VAL A 160 -8.08 11.43 8.55
N ASP A 161 -6.95 12.07 8.25
CA ASP A 161 -6.89 13.47 7.84
C ASP A 161 -7.21 13.63 6.35
N THR A 162 -8.51 13.63 6.05
CA THR A 162 -9.08 13.78 4.69
C THR A 162 -8.69 15.08 3.97
N ARG A 163 -8.05 16.04 4.66
CA ARG A 163 -7.51 17.28 4.05
C ARG A 163 -6.17 17.04 3.35
N ARG A 164 -5.46 15.97 3.70
CA ARG A 164 -4.22 15.53 3.07
C ARG A 164 -4.48 14.33 2.14
N LYS A 165 -3.62 14.15 1.14
CA LYS A 165 -3.66 12.95 0.29
C LYS A 165 -2.76 11.86 0.87
N PRO A 166 -3.10 10.57 0.73
CA PRO A 166 -2.16 9.49 0.97
C PRO A 166 -0.95 9.64 0.05
N LEU A 167 0.20 9.13 0.51
CA LEU A 167 1.44 9.12 -0.25
C LEU A 167 1.85 7.68 -0.55
N GLU A 168 2.31 7.41 -1.76
CA GLU A 168 2.84 6.12 -2.16
C GLU A 168 4.36 6.19 -2.37
N PHE A 169 5.05 5.11 -2.02
CA PHE A 169 6.39 4.81 -2.51
C PHE A 169 6.46 3.37 -3.00
N ARG A 170 7.06 3.14 -4.17
CA ARG A 170 7.26 1.82 -4.74
C ARG A 170 8.70 1.37 -4.55
N THR A 171 8.89 0.22 -3.91
CA THR A 171 10.22 -0.30 -3.58
C THR A 171 10.87 -0.98 -4.79
N PRO A 172 12.20 -1.18 -4.80
CA PRO A 172 12.90 -1.92 -5.86
C PRO A 172 12.36 -3.35 -6.08
N ALA A 173 11.85 -4.02 -5.04
CA ALA A 173 11.18 -5.33 -5.13
C ALA A 173 9.67 -5.24 -5.45
N GLY A 174 9.16 -4.08 -5.88
CA GLY A 174 7.77 -3.92 -6.31
C GLY A 174 6.72 -3.79 -5.20
N LYS A 175 7.13 -3.71 -3.92
CA LYS A 175 6.20 -3.46 -2.81
C LYS A 175 5.67 -2.02 -2.88
N LEU A 176 4.46 -1.81 -2.36
CA LEU A 176 3.92 -0.47 -2.11
C LEU A 176 4.03 -0.16 -0.61
N LEU A 177 4.74 0.90 -0.26
CA LEU A 177 4.59 1.59 1.01
C LEU A 177 3.55 2.71 0.85
N LEU A 178 2.42 2.55 1.50
CA LEU A 178 1.33 3.51 1.58
C LEU A 178 1.41 4.26 2.92
N ALA A 179 1.40 5.58 2.88
CA ALA A 179 1.29 6.44 4.05
C ALA A 179 -0.10 7.10 4.07
N VAL A 180 -0.97 6.64 4.97
CA VAL A 180 -2.31 7.18 5.18
C VAL A 180 -2.21 8.39 6.11
N PRO A 181 -2.71 9.58 5.75
CA PRO A 181 -2.57 10.77 6.60
C PRO A 181 -3.51 10.64 7.80
N THR A 182 -2.99 10.78 9.01
CA THR A 182 -3.77 10.67 10.25
C THR A 182 -3.77 11.95 11.06
N THR A 183 -4.82 12.16 11.85
CA THR A 183 -4.99 13.26 12.79
C THR A 183 -5.57 12.73 14.08
N ASN A 184 -5.23 13.37 15.20
CA ASN A 184 -5.85 13.14 16.49
C ASN A 184 -6.05 14.50 17.20
N PHE A 185 -7.00 14.57 18.12
CA PHE A 185 -7.15 15.70 19.03
C PHE A 185 -7.26 15.18 20.46
N ASP A 186 -6.27 15.51 21.29
CA ASP A 186 -6.25 15.17 22.71
C ASP A 186 -5.82 16.38 23.54
N ASN A 187 -6.45 16.57 24.70
CA ASN A 187 -6.09 17.59 25.70
C ASN A 187 -5.82 19.02 25.15
N GLY A 188 -6.48 19.42 24.05
CA GLY A 188 -6.31 20.74 23.43
C GLY A 188 -5.17 20.84 22.40
N ILE A 189 -4.54 19.72 22.05
CA ILE A 189 -3.50 19.59 21.03
C ILE A 189 -4.05 18.78 19.85
N THR A 190 -3.91 19.31 18.63
CA THR A 190 -4.12 18.54 17.40
C THR A 190 -2.78 17.96 16.95
N SER A 191 -2.64 16.63 16.99
CA SER A 191 -1.48 15.93 16.45
C SER A 191 -1.80 15.43 15.04
N THR A 192 -0.82 15.53 14.12
CA THR A 192 -0.94 15.12 12.72
C THR A 192 0.20 14.23 12.31
N GLY A 193 -0.11 13.07 11.73
CA GLY A 193 0.87 12.05 11.38
C GLY A 193 0.54 11.33 10.09
N TYR A 194 1.21 10.19 9.88
CA TYR A 194 0.85 9.20 8.89
C TYR A 194 0.95 7.79 9.48
N ALA A 195 -0.08 6.97 9.31
CA ALA A 195 0.00 5.53 9.52
C ALA A 195 0.59 4.87 8.27
N LEU A 196 1.57 3.97 8.46
CA LEU A 196 2.30 3.33 7.36
C LEU A 196 1.86 1.88 7.16
N LEU A 197 1.59 1.54 5.90
CA LEU A 197 1.10 0.22 5.46
C LEU A 197 1.98 -0.27 4.31
N VAL A 198 2.33 -1.56 4.31
CA VAL A 198 3.12 -2.20 3.24
C VAL A 198 2.32 -3.28 2.56
N PHE A 199 2.09 -3.14 1.26
CA PHE A 199 1.57 -4.18 0.39
C PHE A 199 2.74 -4.94 -0.26
N ASN A 200 2.79 -6.27 -0.09
CA ASN A 200 3.75 -7.13 -0.76
C ASN A 200 3.10 -8.05 -1.81
N PRO A 201 3.30 -7.81 -3.13
CA PRO A 201 2.71 -8.65 -4.18
C PRO A 201 3.25 -10.09 -4.20
N GLU A 202 4.43 -10.37 -3.62
CA GLU A 202 4.98 -11.73 -3.52
C GLU A 202 4.01 -12.67 -2.77
N ARG A 203 3.34 -12.15 -1.75
CA ARG A 203 2.35 -12.83 -0.90
C ARG A 203 1.02 -13.15 -1.59
N ILE A 204 0.84 -12.68 -2.83
CA ILE A 204 -0.30 -13.03 -3.68
C ILE A 204 0.06 -14.20 -4.62
N LYS A 205 1.35 -14.40 -4.90
CA LYS A 205 1.86 -15.39 -5.87
C LYS A 205 2.26 -16.71 -5.23
N GLU A 206 2.80 -16.65 -4.02
CA GLU A 206 3.39 -17.79 -3.32
C GLU A 206 2.72 -17.99 -1.95
N GLU A 207 2.47 -19.24 -1.56
CA GLU A 207 1.97 -19.64 -0.25
C GLU A 207 3.09 -19.54 0.81
N VAL A 208 3.57 -18.32 1.08
CA VAL A 208 4.69 -18.04 1.99
C VAL A 208 4.23 -17.28 3.23
N ASP A 209 4.67 -17.72 4.42
CA ASP A 209 4.24 -17.23 5.74
C ASP A 209 4.32 -15.70 5.92
N GLY A 210 3.15 -15.06 5.98
CA GLY A 210 2.98 -13.65 6.36
C GLY A 210 2.04 -12.86 5.45
N HIS A 211 1.61 -11.72 5.96
CA HIS A 211 0.52 -10.93 5.40
C HIS A 211 0.84 -10.25 4.06
N VAL A 212 -0.19 -10.08 3.23
CA VAL A 212 -0.19 -9.31 1.98
C VAL A 212 -0.12 -7.82 2.27
N TRP A 213 -0.88 -7.36 3.27
CA TRP A 213 -0.75 -6.03 3.85
C TRP A 213 -0.13 -6.10 5.26
N THR A 214 0.68 -5.12 5.65
CA THR A 214 1.21 -5.05 7.02
C THR A 214 1.28 -3.61 7.48
N TYR A 215 0.74 -3.32 8.65
CA TYR A 215 0.97 -2.05 9.35
C TYR A 215 2.37 -2.04 9.95
N VAL A 216 3.14 -1.01 9.59
CA VAL A 216 4.58 -0.90 9.92
C VAL A 216 4.88 0.32 10.79
N GLY A 217 3.88 0.81 11.54
CA GLY A 217 3.99 1.91 12.49
C GLY A 217 3.40 3.24 11.99
N SER A 218 3.26 4.20 12.90
CA SER A 218 2.79 5.56 12.61
C SER A 218 3.88 6.59 12.92
N LEU A 219 3.93 7.66 12.11
CA LEU A 219 4.91 8.74 12.23
C LEU A 219 4.20 10.05 12.57
N LEU A 220 4.56 10.68 13.69
CA LEU A 220 4.16 12.05 14.00
C LEU A 220 4.86 13.02 13.03
N THR A 221 4.12 13.98 12.49
CA THR A 221 4.64 14.99 11.54
C THR A 221 4.42 16.42 11.97
N GLY A 222 3.46 16.70 12.86
CA GLY A 222 3.22 18.04 13.35
C GLY A 222 2.17 18.10 14.46
N GLU A 223 2.27 19.12 15.29
CA GLU A 223 1.40 19.39 16.43
C GLU A 223 0.97 20.86 16.44
N ASP A 224 -0.27 21.10 16.87
CA ASP A 224 -0.87 22.43 17.00
C ASP A 224 -1.62 22.54 18.33
N ASN A 225 -1.19 23.45 19.22
CA ASN A 225 -1.79 23.64 20.55
C ASN A 225 -2.70 24.88 20.62
N SER A 226 -3.18 25.41 19.49
CA SER A 226 -4.00 26.64 19.46
C SER A 226 -5.26 26.57 20.32
N ALA A 227 -5.86 25.39 20.48
CA ALA A 227 -7.02 25.18 21.35
C ALA A 227 -6.69 25.17 22.86
N ALA A 228 -5.42 24.97 23.24
CA ALA A 228 -4.95 24.96 24.63
C ALA A 228 -4.23 26.26 25.04
N CYS A 229 -3.58 26.97 24.10
CA CYS A 229 -2.68 28.07 24.43
C CYS A 229 -3.36 29.36 24.92
N ALA A 230 -4.66 29.53 24.61
CA ALA A 230 -5.46 30.72 24.91
C ALA A 230 -4.76 32.03 24.46
N ASP A 231 -4.45 32.11 23.15
CA ASP A 231 -3.70 33.20 22.50
C ASP A 231 -2.30 33.53 23.10
N GLY A 232 -1.82 32.72 24.05
CA GLY A 232 -0.53 32.85 24.73
C GLY A 232 -0.63 32.96 26.25
N ASP A 233 -1.83 33.15 26.82
CA ASP A 233 -2.05 33.41 28.25
C ASP A 233 -1.76 32.18 29.14
N VAL A 234 -1.99 30.96 28.64
CA VAL A 234 -1.74 29.71 29.38
C VAL A 234 -0.35 29.15 29.09
N MET A 235 0.03 29.14 27.81
CA MET A 235 1.30 28.66 27.30
C MET A 235 1.53 29.24 25.89
N PRO A 236 2.76 29.28 25.36
CA PRO A 236 2.99 29.76 24.00
C PRO A 236 2.21 28.96 22.96
N CYS A 237 1.51 29.65 22.06
CA CYS A 237 0.91 29.04 20.88
C CYS A 237 1.99 28.60 19.88
N THR A 238 1.91 27.36 19.44
CA THR A 238 2.82 26.71 18.49
C THR A 238 2.04 25.84 17.53
N SER A 239 2.42 25.92 16.25
CA SER A 239 1.84 25.12 15.16
C SER A 239 2.98 24.63 14.29
N SER A 240 3.03 23.31 14.07
CA SER A 240 4.10 22.63 13.35
C SER A 240 3.55 21.62 12.36
N LYS A 241 4.24 21.44 11.22
CA LYS A 241 3.82 20.54 10.12
C LYS A 241 5.04 19.94 9.43
N GLY A 242 4.94 18.67 9.04
CA GLY A 242 6.03 17.89 8.46
C GLY A 242 5.78 17.48 7.01
N GLU A 243 6.75 17.73 6.14
CA GLU A 243 6.83 17.12 4.81
C GLU A 243 7.38 15.68 4.97
N LEU A 244 6.61 14.68 4.54
CA LEU A 244 7.05 13.29 4.53
C LEU A 244 7.77 12.98 3.20
N VAL A 245 9.02 12.52 3.27
CA VAL A 245 9.86 12.27 2.10
C VAL A 245 10.48 10.88 2.15
N PHE A 246 10.16 10.08 1.14
CA PHE A 246 10.77 8.77 0.93
C PHE A 246 12.10 8.88 0.18
N SER A 247 13.07 8.07 0.57
CA SER A 247 14.36 7.96 -0.11
C SER A 247 14.88 6.53 0.00
N ASN A 248 15.41 5.96 -1.08
CA ASN A 248 16.06 4.65 -1.06
C ASN A 248 17.52 4.84 -1.50
N ASP A 249 18.46 4.28 -0.73
CA ASP A 249 19.91 4.42 -0.92
C ASP A 249 20.60 3.15 -1.44
N GLY A 250 19.80 2.16 -1.86
CA GLY A 250 20.23 0.86 -2.38
C GLY A 250 20.65 -0.16 -1.32
N LYS A 251 20.67 0.18 -0.02
CA LYS A 251 21.09 -0.77 1.04
C LYS A 251 19.98 -1.74 1.46
N GLN A 252 18.73 -1.35 1.29
CA GLN A 252 17.55 -2.15 1.64
C GLN A 252 16.37 -1.80 0.71
N ASP A 253 15.38 -2.69 0.63
CA ASP A 253 14.20 -2.53 -0.23
C ASP A 253 13.26 -1.41 0.27
N MET A 254 12.97 -1.40 1.58
CA MET A 254 12.15 -0.37 2.22
C MET A 254 12.89 0.97 2.29
N PRO A 255 12.28 2.11 1.91
CA PRO A 255 12.95 3.41 1.96
C PRO A 255 13.32 3.83 3.38
N THR A 256 14.25 4.78 3.50
CA THR A 256 14.31 5.70 4.64
C THR A 256 13.20 6.73 4.48
N VAL A 257 12.39 6.91 5.52
CA VAL A 257 11.31 7.90 5.58
C VAL A 257 11.80 9.09 6.39
N THR A 258 11.80 10.28 5.80
CA THR A 258 12.27 11.51 6.43
C THR A 258 11.09 12.45 6.69
N VAL A 259 10.96 12.95 7.92
CA VAL A 259 10.03 14.03 8.27
C VAL A 259 10.82 15.34 8.30
N LYS A 260 10.52 16.28 7.39
CA LYS A 260 11.07 17.65 7.45
C LYS A 260 10.06 18.58 8.13
N PRO A 261 10.28 19.02 9.38
CA PRO A 261 9.34 19.89 10.05
C PRO A 261 9.44 21.35 9.59
N SER A 262 8.36 22.09 9.84
CA SER A 262 8.20 23.52 9.59
C SER A 262 7.26 24.10 10.64
N GLY A 263 7.31 25.42 10.85
CA GLY A 263 6.54 26.10 11.89
C GLY A 263 7.28 26.21 13.21
N THR A 264 6.56 26.29 14.33
CA THR A 264 7.13 26.56 15.66
C THR A 264 6.95 25.40 16.63
N THR A 265 7.87 25.32 17.60
CA THR A 265 7.78 24.42 18.76
C THR A 265 8.21 25.15 20.03
N ILE A 266 7.89 24.60 21.21
CA ILE A 266 8.24 25.16 22.51
C ILE A 266 9.73 24.91 22.79
N SER A 267 10.46 25.94 23.19
CA SER A 267 11.90 25.90 23.49
C SER A 267 12.24 26.07 24.98
N GLY A 268 11.22 26.22 25.81
CA GLY A 268 11.30 26.36 27.26
C GLY A 268 10.10 27.16 27.81
N PRO A 269 10.08 27.44 29.12
CA PRO A 269 9.02 28.23 29.74
C PRO A 269 8.82 29.57 29.04
N ASN A 270 7.60 29.82 28.58
CA ASN A 270 7.15 31.00 27.84
C ASN A 270 8.01 31.34 26.60
N LYS A 271 8.62 30.35 25.95
CA LYS A 271 9.47 30.53 24.76
C LYS A 271 9.15 29.52 23.67
N THR A 272 9.15 30.00 22.43
CA THR A 272 9.10 29.18 21.22
C THR A 272 10.44 29.23 20.48
N ARG A 273 10.59 28.37 19.47
CA ARG A 273 11.60 28.48 18.42
C ARG A 273 10.98 28.07 17.09
N GLN A 274 11.60 28.50 16.00
CA GLN A 274 11.32 27.92 14.68
C GLN A 274 11.91 26.50 14.63
N LEU A 275 11.23 25.63 13.90
CA LEU A 275 11.72 24.32 13.47
C LEU A 275 12.54 24.48 12.19
N GLY A 276 13.56 23.64 11.99
CA GLY A 276 14.42 23.70 10.81
C GLY A 276 15.25 22.45 10.57
N ALA A 277 16.37 22.60 9.87
CA ALA A 277 17.18 21.46 9.40
C ALA A 277 17.76 20.56 10.52
N ALA A 278 17.90 21.09 11.75
CA ALA A 278 18.33 20.33 12.92
C ALA A 278 17.21 19.47 13.56
N ASP A 279 15.96 19.68 13.14
CA ASP A 279 14.77 18.98 13.64
C ASP A 279 14.27 17.90 12.67
N ILE A 280 15.02 17.64 11.59
CA ILE A 280 14.66 16.63 10.58
C ILE A 280 14.86 15.23 11.17
N THR A 281 13.76 14.51 11.41
CA THR A 281 13.80 13.12 11.88
C THR A 281 13.85 12.17 10.69
N ALA A 282 14.73 11.17 10.75
CA ALA A 282 14.77 10.07 9.79
C ALA A 282 14.35 8.76 10.48
N TYR A 283 13.56 7.96 9.76
CA TYR A 283 13.07 6.66 10.18
C TYR A 283 13.52 5.59 9.19
N VAL A 284 13.96 4.45 9.71
CA VAL A 284 14.35 3.28 8.91
C VAL A 284 13.46 2.10 9.27
N PHE A 285 13.12 1.27 8.29
CA PHE A 285 12.43 0.02 8.54
C PHE A 285 13.39 -0.98 9.20
N ASP A 286 13.02 -1.50 10.36
CA ASP A 286 13.71 -2.60 11.03
C ASP A 286 13.03 -3.95 10.66
N PRO A 287 13.73 -4.87 9.97
CA PRO A 287 13.19 -6.19 9.65
C PRO A 287 12.87 -7.08 10.86
N ALA A 288 13.44 -6.83 12.04
CA ALA A 288 13.22 -7.65 13.23
C ALA A 288 11.87 -7.33 13.91
N SER A 289 11.58 -6.06 14.16
CA SER A 289 10.26 -5.59 14.64
C SER A 289 9.21 -5.47 13.53
N LYS A 290 9.63 -5.49 12.25
CA LYS A 290 8.81 -5.22 11.06
C LYS A 290 8.16 -3.84 11.05
N ALA A 291 8.78 -2.86 11.70
CA ALA A 291 8.24 -1.51 11.85
C ALA A 291 9.28 -0.43 11.49
N TYR A 292 8.82 0.80 11.26
CA TYR A 292 9.71 1.96 11.17
C TYR A 292 10.14 2.43 12.56
N VAL A 293 11.45 2.54 12.75
CA VAL A 293 12.08 3.06 13.96
C VAL A 293 12.85 4.35 13.66
N ALA A 294 12.90 5.27 14.62
CA ALA A 294 13.73 6.48 14.51
C ALA A 294 15.22 6.11 14.51
N LYS A 295 16.02 6.89 13.78
CA LYS A 295 17.46 6.66 13.55
C LYS A 295 18.35 7.49 14.47
#